data_AF-A0A2G9GED0-F1
#
_entry.id   AF-A0A2G9GED0-F1
#
_cell.length_a   1.000
_cell.length_b   1.000
_cell.length_c   1.000
_cell.angle_alpha   90.00
_cell.angle_beta   90.00
_cell.angle_gamma   90.00
#
_symmetry.space_group_name_H-M   'P 1'
#
loop_
_entity.id
_entity.type
_entity.pdbx_description
1 polymer ?
#
loop_
_entity_poly.entity_id
_entity_poly.type
_entity_poly.pdbx_seq_one_letter_code
_entity_poly.pdbx_strand_id
1 'polypeptide(L)'
;MNSSNYNPLSAWMHGAQMVALNMQGYGKSLWLMHGMFRANGGCGYVKKPDFLLKAASNSEVFDPKANLPVKTTLRVTVYMGEGWYYDFSPTHFDTYSPPDFYAKVGIVGVPADTMKKKTKTMDDNWIPTWDEVFEYPLTVPELALLRIEVRDANATGKSEFAGQTCLPISELRKGIRAVPLYSQKGVKYKSVKLLMRFQFV
;
A
#
# COMPACT_ATOMS: atom_id res chain seq x y z
N MET A 1 16.17 -23.60 2.92
CA MET A 1 15.08 -22.84 3.59
C MET A 1 15.57 -21.42 3.81
N ASN A 2 14.91 -20.38 3.28
CA ASN A 2 15.42 -19.00 3.26
C ASN A 2 14.55 -17.97 4.01
N SER A 3 13.79 -18.39 5.04
CA SER A 3 12.90 -17.55 5.87
C SER A 3 11.95 -16.61 5.10
N SER A 4 11.66 -16.91 3.83
CA SER A 4 10.75 -16.13 2.99
C SER A 4 9.31 -16.20 3.50
N ASN A 5 8.56 -15.11 3.29
CA ASN A 5 7.17 -14.99 3.70
C ASN A 5 6.22 -15.22 2.52
N TYR A 6 5.13 -15.95 2.75
CA TYR A 6 4.02 -16.08 1.80
C TYR A 6 3.16 -14.80 1.80
N ASN A 7 2.22 -14.70 0.86
CA ASN A 7 1.28 -13.58 0.80
C ASN A 7 0.17 -13.76 1.84
N PRO A 8 0.04 -12.90 2.87
CA PRO A 8 -0.95 -13.09 3.94
C PRO A 8 -2.40 -12.90 3.47
N LEU A 9 -2.63 -12.19 2.36
CA LEU A 9 -3.97 -11.93 1.84
C LEU A 9 -4.73 -13.22 1.50
N SER A 10 -4.04 -14.26 1.00
CA SER A 10 -4.69 -15.53 0.66
C SER A 10 -5.37 -16.16 1.88
N ALA A 11 -4.79 -16.00 3.07
CA ALA A 11 -5.38 -16.50 4.30
C ALA A 11 -6.47 -15.55 4.84
N TRP A 12 -6.22 -14.24 4.87
CA TRP A 12 -7.20 -13.25 5.38
C TRP A 12 -8.50 -13.22 4.58
N MET A 13 -8.44 -13.37 3.25
CA MET A 13 -9.65 -13.38 2.42
C MET A 13 -10.58 -14.57 2.68
N HIS A 14 -10.04 -15.67 3.21
CA HIS A 14 -10.82 -16.84 3.65
C HIS A 14 -11.15 -16.79 5.15
N GLY A 15 -10.90 -15.65 5.81
CA GLY A 15 -11.27 -15.43 7.20
C GLY A 15 -10.32 -16.03 8.24
N ALA A 16 -9.14 -16.52 7.82
CA ALA A 16 -8.10 -16.96 8.76
C ALA A 16 -7.61 -15.78 9.61
N GLN A 17 -7.57 -15.98 10.93
CA GLN A 17 -7.27 -14.91 11.89
C GLN A 17 -5.81 -14.87 12.31
N MET A 18 -5.16 -16.04 12.39
CA MET A 18 -3.76 -16.17 12.77
C MET A 18 -2.92 -16.54 11.55
N VAL A 19 -2.29 -15.52 10.94
CA VAL A 19 -1.46 -15.66 9.75
C VAL A 19 -0.02 -15.34 10.13
N ALA A 20 0.74 -16.39 10.48
CA ALA A 20 2.10 -16.25 10.99
C ALA A 20 3.09 -15.92 9.86
N LEU A 21 3.89 -14.87 10.06
CA LEU A 21 4.97 -14.43 9.17
C LEU A 21 6.30 -14.36 9.94
N ASN A 22 7.41 -14.63 9.24
CA ASN A 22 8.76 -14.42 9.75
C ASN A 22 9.05 -12.92 9.86
N MET A 23 9.03 -12.39 11.09
CA MET A 23 9.20 -10.96 11.40
C MET A 23 10.65 -10.45 11.27
N GLN A 24 11.62 -11.36 11.16
CA GLN A 24 13.06 -11.05 11.06
C GLN A 24 13.44 -10.48 9.69
N GLY A 25 12.60 -10.72 8.67
CA GLY A 25 12.84 -10.30 7.30
C GLY A 25 12.28 -8.92 6.98
N TYR A 26 12.19 -8.63 5.69
CA TYR A 26 11.51 -7.45 5.17
C TYR A 26 10.88 -7.78 3.81
N GLY A 27 9.97 -6.94 3.35
CA GLY A 27 9.37 -7.06 2.04
C GLY A 27 7.85 -7.05 2.07
N LYS A 28 7.26 -7.32 0.91
CA LYS A 28 5.85 -7.03 0.62
C LYS A 28 4.90 -7.63 1.64
N SER A 29 5.05 -8.91 1.99
CA SER A 29 4.17 -9.58 2.96
C SER A 29 4.15 -8.89 4.32
N LEU A 30 5.32 -8.48 4.83
CA LEU A 30 5.41 -7.74 6.09
C LEU A 30 4.87 -6.32 5.95
N TRP A 31 5.04 -5.66 4.79
CA TRP A 31 4.42 -4.36 4.54
C TRP A 31 2.90 -4.43 4.56
N LEU A 32 2.32 -5.48 3.98
CA LEU A 32 0.86 -5.71 4.02
C LEU A 32 0.39 -5.94 5.46
N MET A 33 1.11 -6.77 6.22
CA MET A 33 0.82 -7.04 7.62
C MET A 33 0.89 -5.76 8.47
N HIS A 34 2.00 -5.02 8.40
CA HIS A 34 2.13 -3.76 9.11
C HIS A 34 1.06 -2.74 8.68
N GLY A 35 0.69 -2.69 7.40
CA GLY A 35 -0.38 -1.82 6.91
C GLY A 35 -1.75 -2.20 7.48
N MET A 36 -2.12 -3.48 7.37
CA MET A 36 -3.38 -4.01 7.90
C MET A 36 -3.53 -3.73 9.39
N PHE A 37 -2.53 -4.12 10.19
CA PHE A 37 -2.59 -4.03 11.65
C PHE A 37 -2.25 -2.64 12.21
N ARG A 38 -2.06 -1.61 11.38
CA ARG A 38 -2.15 -0.21 11.82
C ARG A 38 -3.59 0.26 11.99
N ALA A 39 -4.56 -0.46 11.42
CA ALA A 39 -5.98 -0.24 11.71
C ALA A 39 -6.25 -0.45 13.21
N ASN A 40 -7.41 0.03 13.66
CA ASN A 40 -7.87 -0.13 15.04
C ASN A 40 -6.81 0.31 16.09
N GLY A 41 -6.16 1.45 15.82
CA GLY A 41 -5.17 2.03 16.71
C GLY A 41 -3.88 1.22 16.87
N GLY A 42 -3.63 0.21 16.02
CA GLY A 42 -2.38 -0.55 16.09
C GLY A 42 -2.35 -1.65 17.16
N CYS A 43 -3.50 -2.05 17.72
CA CYS A 43 -3.55 -2.98 18.87
C CYS A 43 -3.26 -4.45 18.51
N GLY A 44 -3.05 -4.76 17.23
CA GLY A 44 -2.83 -6.13 16.75
C GLY A 44 -4.12 -6.91 16.42
N TYR A 45 -5.30 -6.31 16.61
CA TYR A 45 -6.59 -6.91 16.27
C TYR A 45 -7.40 -6.02 15.33
N VAL A 46 -7.89 -6.59 14.23
CA VAL A 46 -8.76 -5.92 13.26
C VAL A 46 -10.02 -6.75 13.09
N LYS A 47 -11.20 -6.13 13.22
CA LYS A 47 -12.48 -6.82 13.05
C LYS A 47 -12.59 -7.31 11.60
N LYS A 48 -12.91 -8.59 11.42
CA LYS A 48 -13.21 -9.14 10.09
C LYS A 48 -14.48 -8.50 9.51
N PRO A 49 -14.61 -8.38 8.18
CA PRO A 49 -15.87 -8.03 7.55
C PRO A 49 -17.00 -8.97 7.97
N ASP A 50 -18.23 -8.45 8.08
CA ASP A 50 -19.36 -9.21 8.64
C ASP A 50 -19.66 -10.49 7.83
N PHE A 51 -19.42 -10.49 6.53
CA PHE A 51 -19.58 -11.68 5.68
C PHE A 51 -18.57 -12.81 5.98
N LEU A 52 -17.44 -12.52 6.64
CA LEU A 52 -16.48 -13.53 7.15
C LEU A 52 -16.75 -13.92 8.61
N LEU A 53 -17.77 -13.35 9.25
CA LEU A 53 -18.20 -13.65 10.62
C LEU A 53 -19.46 -14.53 10.65
N LYS A 54 -20.31 -14.47 9.64
CA LYS A 54 -21.55 -15.26 9.56
C LYS A 54 -21.22 -16.75 9.39
N ALA A 55 -21.24 -17.49 10.50
CA ALA A 55 -21.02 -18.93 10.51
C ALA A 55 -22.35 -19.70 10.30
N ALA A 56 -22.41 -20.42 9.18
CA ALA A 56 -22.80 -21.84 9.12
C ALA A 56 -24.22 -22.31 9.50
N SER A 57 -25.23 -21.45 9.63
CA SER A 57 -26.62 -21.98 9.80
C SER A 57 -27.42 -22.08 8.51
N ASN A 58 -27.12 -21.27 7.47
CA ASN A 58 -27.70 -21.34 6.10
C ASN A 58 -27.10 -20.27 5.14
N SER A 59 -25.92 -19.71 5.42
CA SER A 59 -25.35 -18.60 4.63
C SER A 59 -24.34 -19.10 3.61
N GLU A 60 -24.42 -18.60 2.38
CA GLU A 60 -23.41 -18.83 1.34
C GLU A 60 -22.02 -18.44 1.84
N VAL A 61 -21.05 -19.35 1.64
CA VAL A 61 -19.64 -19.09 1.96
C VAL A 61 -19.11 -18.05 0.99
N PHE A 62 -18.50 -16.99 1.51
CA PHE A 62 -17.85 -15.97 0.67
C PHE A 62 -16.73 -16.60 -0.17
N ASP A 63 -16.87 -16.54 -1.50
CA ASP A 63 -15.81 -16.90 -2.44
C ASP A 63 -15.06 -15.64 -2.91
N PRO A 64 -13.77 -15.47 -2.57
CA PRO A 64 -12.99 -14.31 -3.00
C PRO A 64 -12.75 -14.25 -4.52
N LYS A 65 -13.07 -15.31 -5.27
CA LYS A 65 -12.96 -15.36 -6.74
C LYS A 65 -14.30 -15.14 -7.45
N ALA A 66 -15.40 -15.01 -6.70
CA ALA A 66 -16.70 -14.75 -7.29
C ALA A 66 -16.70 -13.42 -8.05
N ASN A 67 -17.44 -13.38 -9.16
CA ASN A 67 -17.64 -12.15 -9.91
C ASN A 67 -18.71 -11.30 -9.20
N LEU A 68 -18.26 -10.36 -8.38
CA LEU A 68 -19.12 -9.48 -7.59
C LEU A 68 -19.26 -8.11 -8.28
N PRO A 69 -20.40 -7.42 -8.13
CA PRO A 69 -20.54 -6.06 -8.63
C PRO A 69 -19.60 -5.10 -7.90
N VAL A 70 -19.24 -4.02 -8.57
CA VAL A 70 -18.45 -2.93 -7.95
C VAL A 70 -19.27 -2.29 -6.83
N LYS A 71 -18.70 -2.25 -5.64
CA LYS A 71 -19.32 -1.65 -4.45
C LYS A 71 -19.01 -0.16 -4.31
N THR A 72 -17.80 0.26 -4.68
CA THR A 72 -17.37 1.66 -4.65
C THR A 72 -16.18 1.87 -5.57
N THR A 73 -15.96 3.10 -6.04
CA THR A 73 -14.72 3.46 -6.75
C THR A 73 -13.86 4.34 -5.85
N LEU A 74 -12.64 3.87 -5.56
CA LEU A 74 -11.62 4.70 -4.91
C LEU A 74 -10.90 5.53 -5.97
N ARG A 75 -11.02 6.85 -5.87
CA ARG A 75 -10.18 7.81 -6.60
C ARG A 75 -9.07 8.32 -5.69
N VAL A 76 -7.83 8.15 -6.14
CA VAL A 76 -6.61 8.56 -5.47
C VAL A 76 -5.91 9.61 -6.33
N THR A 77 -5.67 10.80 -5.79
CA THR A 77 -4.77 11.78 -6.41
C THR A 77 -3.45 11.77 -5.66
N VAL A 78 -2.33 11.64 -6.38
CA VAL A 78 -0.98 11.78 -5.83
C VAL A 78 -0.43 13.11 -6.32
N TYR A 79 -0.44 14.12 -5.44
CA TYR A 79 0.01 15.46 -5.79
C TYR A 79 1.53 15.52 -5.83
N MET A 80 2.16 15.25 -4.68
CA MET A 80 3.59 15.42 -4.51
C MET A 80 4.15 14.54 -3.40
N GLY A 81 5.47 14.42 -3.34
CA GLY A 81 6.20 13.89 -2.20
C GLY A 81 7.24 14.90 -1.69
N GLU A 82 7.60 14.76 -0.42
CA GLU A 82 8.61 15.62 0.20
C GLU A 82 9.30 14.89 1.37
N GLY A 83 10.48 15.38 1.75
CA GLY A 83 11.16 15.03 2.99
C GLY A 83 12.36 14.10 2.82
N TRP A 84 12.65 13.62 1.62
CA TRP A 84 13.82 12.77 1.36
C TRP A 84 15.13 13.49 1.64
N TYR A 85 15.25 14.77 1.27
CA TYR A 85 16.47 15.55 1.49
C TYR A 85 16.84 15.76 2.97
N TYR A 86 15.88 15.60 3.89
CA TYR A 86 16.11 15.67 5.34
C TYR A 86 16.56 14.35 5.94
N ASP A 87 16.11 13.23 5.36
CA ASP A 87 16.27 11.90 5.94
C ASP A 87 17.42 11.11 5.27
N PHE A 88 17.88 11.53 4.08
CA PHE A 88 18.88 10.85 3.28
C PHE A 88 20.04 11.79 2.89
N SER A 89 21.23 11.22 2.70
CA SER A 89 22.37 11.99 2.17
C SER A 89 22.10 12.42 0.73
N PRO A 90 22.68 13.55 0.27
CA PRO A 90 22.52 14.02 -1.11
C PRO A 90 22.93 13.00 -2.19
N THR A 91 23.82 12.07 -1.85
CA THR A 91 24.32 11.04 -2.77
C THR A 91 23.66 9.67 -2.56
N HIS A 92 22.54 9.60 -1.82
CA HIS A 92 21.95 8.32 -1.43
C HIS A 92 21.36 7.56 -2.62
N PHE A 93 20.59 8.26 -3.46
CA PHE A 93 19.91 7.70 -4.61
C PHE A 93 20.82 7.78 -5.84
N ASP A 94 21.24 9.01 -6.19
CA ASP A 94 22.17 9.26 -7.28
C ASP A 94 23.41 9.97 -6.76
N THR A 95 24.58 9.61 -7.30
CA THR A 95 25.86 10.15 -6.81
C THR A 95 26.09 11.59 -7.26
N TYR A 96 25.58 11.95 -8.43
CA TYR A 96 25.93 13.19 -9.13
C TYR A 96 24.73 14.07 -9.49
N SER A 97 23.51 13.61 -9.21
CA SER A 97 22.27 14.31 -9.51
C SER A 97 21.25 14.10 -8.38
N PRO A 98 20.18 14.90 -8.31
CA PRO A 98 19.01 14.56 -7.51
C PRO A 98 18.32 13.29 -8.03
N PRO A 99 17.41 12.69 -7.24
CA PRO A 99 16.72 11.45 -7.61
C PRO A 99 15.63 11.64 -8.66
N ASP A 100 15.36 10.55 -9.39
CA ASP A 100 14.33 10.40 -10.42
C ASP A 100 13.12 9.64 -9.88
N PHE A 101 12.27 10.30 -9.09
CA PHE A 101 11.21 9.61 -8.35
C PHE A 101 9.96 9.29 -9.18
N TYR A 102 9.45 8.07 -8.97
CA TYR A 102 8.10 7.67 -9.38
C TYR A 102 7.39 6.86 -8.29
N ALA A 103 6.07 6.95 -8.24
CA ALA A 103 5.23 6.22 -7.30
C ALA A 103 4.47 5.09 -7.98
N LYS A 104 4.54 3.88 -7.43
CA LYS A 104 3.65 2.76 -7.75
C LYS A 104 2.45 2.82 -6.81
N VAL A 105 1.26 2.97 -7.36
CA VAL A 105 -0.01 3.03 -6.61
C VAL A 105 -0.85 1.82 -7.02
N GLY A 106 -1.19 0.98 -6.06
CA GLY A 106 -1.93 -0.23 -6.36
C GLY A 106 -2.84 -0.70 -5.25
N ILE A 107 -3.84 -1.47 -5.63
CA ILE A 107 -4.72 -2.18 -4.73
C ILE A 107 -4.26 -3.63 -4.63
N VAL A 108 -4.26 -4.15 -3.41
CA VAL A 108 -4.13 -5.58 -3.15
C VAL A 108 -5.31 -6.01 -2.29
N GLY A 109 -5.85 -7.19 -2.55
CA GLY A 109 -7.07 -7.68 -1.91
C GLY A 109 -7.53 -8.93 -2.64
N VAL A 110 -8.84 -9.00 -2.91
CA VAL A 110 -9.39 -10.03 -3.81
C VAL A 110 -8.78 -9.94 -5.21
N PRO A 111 -8.68 -11.06 -5.95
CA PRO A 111 -8.10 -11.05 -7.29
C PRO A 111 -8.74 -10.03 -8.24
N ALA A 112 -10.07 -9.86 -8.17
CA ALA A 112 -10.83 -8.92 -9.01
C ALA A 112 -10.43 -7.44 -8.77
N ASP A 113 -10.04 -7.09 -7.54
CA ASP A 113 -9.70 -5.72 -7.15
C ASP A 113 -8.20 -5.42 -7.33
N THR A 114 -7.37 -6.45 -7.57
CA THR A 114 -5.92 -6.31 -7.59
C THR A 114 -5.46 -5.58 -8.85
N MET A 115 -4.99 -4.35 -8.69
CA MET A 115 -4.55 -3.49 -9.80
C MET A 115 -3.31 -2.70 -9.43
N LYS A 116 -2.39 -2.49 -10.36
CA LYS A 116 -1.17 -1.69 -10.16
C LYS A 116 -1.06 -0.64 -11.25
N LYS A 117 -0.86 0.61 -10.84
CA LYS A 117 -0.57 1.76 -11.70
C LYS A 117 0.74 2.40 -11.22
N LYS A 118 1.31 3.25 -12.05
CA LYS A 118 2.49 4.06 -11.68
C LYS A 118 2.29 5.47 -12.19
N THR A 119 2.86 6.44 -11.48
CA THR A 119 3.06 7.79 -11.99
C THR A 119 4.11 7.77 -13.10
N LYS A 120 4.20 8.88 -13.82
CA LYS A 120 5.40 9.29 -14.55
C LYS A 120 6.58 9.41 -13.57
N THR A 121 7.77 9.25 -14.11
CA THR A 121 9.00 9.61 -13.41
C THR A 121 9.14 11.13 -13.42
N MET A 122 9.50 11.70 -12.28
CA MET A 122 9.92 13.08 -12.15
C MET A 122 11.42 13.08 -11.98
N ASP A 123 12.13 13.57 -12.99
CA ASP A 123 13.59 13.49 -13.05
C ASP A 123 14.24 14.62 -12.24
N ASP A 124 15.41 14.36 -11.66
CA ASP A 124 16.27 15.31 -10.97
C ASP A 124 15.56 16.18 -9.90
N ASN A 125 14.68 15.61 -9.06
CA ASN A 125 13.94 16.38 -8.06
C ASN A 125 13.67 15.67 -6.72
N TRP A 126 14.16 16.26 -5.62
CA TRP A 126 13.92 15.82 -4.25
C TRP A 126 12.48 16.03 -3.74
N ILE A 127 11.69 16.85 -4.44
CA ILE A 127 10.31 17.20 -4.12
C ILE A 127 9.44 16.92 -5.37
N PRO A 128 9.20 15.64 -5.70
CA PRO A 128 8.51 15.27 -6.92
C PRO A 128 7.04 15.71 -6.88
N THR A 129 6.57 16.36 -7.94
CA THR A 129 5.17 16.76 -8.17
C THR A 129 4.62 15.96 -9.35
N TRP A 130 3.70 15.03 -9.08
CA TRP A 130 3.11 14.18 -10.11
C TRP A 130 1.73 14.69 -10.56
N ASP A 131 0.90 15.18 -9.63
CA ASP A 131 -0.48 15.61 -9.89
C ASP A 131 -1.33 14.59 -10.68
N GLU A 132 -1.11 13.29 -10.41
CA GLU A 132 -1.75 12.20 -11.14
C GLU A 132 -2.94 11.60 -10.38
N VAL A 133 -3.98 11.24 -11.14
CA VAL A 133 -5.22 10.68 -10.62
C VAL A 133 -5.37 9.22 -11.05
N PHE A 134 -5.71 8.36 -10.08
CA PHE A 134 -5.92 6.95 -10.27
C PHE A 134 -7.30 6.54 -9.74
N GLU A 135 -8.07 5.82 -10.55
CA GLU A 135 -9.34 5.24 -10.13
C GLU A 135 -9.25 3.71 -10.02
N TYR A 136 -9.87 3.18 -8.97
CA TYR A 136 -9.93 1.76 -8.66
C TYR A 136 -11.37 1.37 -8.31
N PRO A 137 -12.10 0.71 -9.22
CA PRO A 137 -13.38 0.09 -8.86
C PRO A 137 -13.10 -1.10 -7.93
N LEU A 138 -13.79 -1.15 -6.80
CA LEU A 138 -13.60 -2.16 -5.75
C LEU A 138 -14.88 -2.96 -5.54
N THR A 139 -14.77 -4.27 -5.67
CA THR A 139 -15.83 -5.23 -5.38
C THR A 139 -15.89 -5.58 -3.90
N VAL A 140 -14.74 -5.68 -3.23
CA VAL A 140 -14.63 -6.05 -1.80
C VAL A 140 -13.67 -5.10 -1.07
N PRO A 141 -14.03 -3.81 -0.92
CA PRO A 141 -13.17 -2.79 -0.30
C PRO A 141 -12.76 -3.14 1.14
N GLU A 142 -13.55 -3.94 1.87
CA GLU A 142 -13.26 -4.34 3.24
C GLU A 142 -12.06 -5.28 3.38
N LEU A 143 -11.63 -5.92 2.29
CA LEU A 143 -10.44 -6.79 2.24
C LEU A 143 -9.30 -6.16 1.43
N ALA A 144 -9.49 -4.93 0.94
CA ALA A 144 -8.54 -4.23 0.11
C ALA A 144 -7.57 -3.36 0.94
N LEU A 145 -6.31 -3.33 0.51
CA LEU A 145 -5.28 -2.41 0.98
C LEU A 145 -4.78 -1.57 -0.20
N LEU A 146 -4.73 -0.25 -0.02
CA LEU A 146 -3.98 0.65 -0.90
C LEU A 146 -2.50 0.56 -0.56
N ARG A 147 -1.69 0.18 -1.53
CA ARG A 147 -0.24 0.06 -1.43
C ARG A 147 0.41 1.14 -2.29
N ILE A 148 1.26 1.94 -1.66
CA ILE A 148 2.11 2.90 -2.35
C ILE A 148 3.57 2.53 -2.14
N GLU A 149 4.36 2.59 -3.20
CA GLU A 149 5.80 2.37 -3.18
C GLU A 149 6.48 3.41 -4.06
N VAL A 150 7.31 4.27 -3.47
CA VAL A 150 8.13 5.24 -4.21
C VAL A 150 9.49 4.64 -4.48
N ARG A 151 9.99 4.87 -5.69
CA ARG A 151 11.29 4.42 -6.14
C ARG A 151 11.99 5.51 -6.90
N ASP A 152 13.30 5.44 -6.88
CA ASP A 152 14.20 6.23 -7.69
C ASP A 152 14.56 5.45 -8.98
N ALA A 153 14.45 6.08 -10.14
CA ALA A 153 14.48 5.44 -11.44
C ALA A 153 15.88 5.39 -12.05
N ASN A 154 16.68 4.40 -11.65
CA ASN A 154 17.97 4.20 -12.32
C ASN A 154 17.82 3.65 -13.77
N ALA A 155 18.29 4.43 -14.76
CA ALA A 155 18.25 4.08 -16.18
C ALA A 155 19.06 2.83 -16.56
N THR A 156 20.12 2.52 -15.80
CA THR A 156 21.08 1.45 -16.12
C THR A 156 20.93 0.21 -15.24
N GLY A 157 19.99 0.22 -14.30
CA GLY A 157 19.89 -0.81 -13.27
C GLY A 157 18.51 -0.97 -12.66
N LYS A 158 18.49 -1.50 -11.44
CA LYS A 158 17.26 -1.71 -10.68
C LYS A 158 16.91 -0.42 -9.94
N SER A 159 15.71 0.11 -10.18
CA SER A 159 15.20 1.27 -9.44
C SER A 159 15.36 1.08 -7.92
N GLU A 160 15.97 2.07 -7.26
CA GLU A 160 16.22 2.05 -5.84
C GLU A 160 14.94 2.29 -5.03
N PHE A 161 14.88 1.78 -3.81
CA PHE A 161 13.71 1.89 -2.96
C PHE A 161 13.74 3.20 -2.17
N ALA A 162 12.72 4.05 -2.34
CA ALA A 162 12.64 5.35 -1.68
C ALA A 162 11.57 5.40 -0.57
N GLY A 163 10.70 4.40 -0.48
CA GLY A 163 9.72 4.29 0.61
C GLY A 163 8.47 3.52 0.23
N GLN A 164 7.73 3.09 1.23
CA GLN A 164 6.44 2.41 1.04
C GLN A 164 5.44 2.75 2.13
N THR A 165 4.16 2.57 1.82
CA THR A 165 3.11 2.50 2.82
C THR A 165 1.98 1.59 2.33
N CYS A 166 1.26 1.00 3.27
CA CYS A 166 0.09 0.16 3.02
C CYS A 166 -1.03 0.65 3.94
N LEU A 167 -2.19 0.93 3.37
CA LEU A 167 -3.33 1.55 4.05
C LEU A 167 -4.59 0.72 3.80
N PRO A 168 -5.29 0.24 4.83
CA PRO A 168 -6.58 -0.42 4.65
C PRO A 168 -7.60 0.54 4.05
N ILE A 169 -8.29 0.09 3.00
CA ILE A 169 -9.27 0.94 2.32
C ILE A 169 -10.39 1.37 3.28
N SER A 170 -10.82 0.47 4.17
CA SER A 170 -11.82 0.75 5.21
C SER A 170 -11.43 1.85 6.19
N GLU A 171 -10.14 2.13 6.36
CA GLU A 171 -9.59 3.12 7.30
C GLU A 171 -9.17 4.44 6.60
N LEU A 172 -9.32 4.53 5.28
CA LEU A 172 -8.95 5.73 4.54
C LEU A 172 -9.91 6.88 4.84
N ARG A 173 -9.36 7.98 5.35
CA ARG A 173 -10.09 9.24 5.52
C ARG A 173 -10.11 10.03 4.21
N LYS A 174 -11.32 10.38 3.75
CA LYS A 174 -11.54 11.24 2.57
C LYS A 174 -10.82 12.60 2.67
N GLY A 175 -10.61 13.23 1.53
CA GLY A 175 -9.99 14.56 1.41
C GLY A 175 -8.49 14.50 1.21
N ILE A 176 -7.82 15.64 1.38
CA ILE A 176 -6.37 15.79 1.23
C ILE A 176 -5.69 15.36 2.53
N ARG A 177 -4.68 14.50 2.44
CA ARG A 177 -3.97 13.88 3.56
C ARG A 177 -2.47 13.85 3.28
N ALA A 178 -1.68 14.14 4.32
CA ALA A 178 -0.28 13.80 4.35
C ALA A 178 -0.11 12.33 4.76
N VAL A 179 0.53 11.54 3.91
CA VAL A 179 0.70 10.10 4.08
C VAL A 179 2.18 9.79 4.32
N PRO A 180 2.58 9.37 5.54
CA PRO A 180 3.98 9.07 5.82
C PRO A 180 4.45 7.81 5.08
N LEU A 181 5.72 7.81 4.70
CA LEU A 181 6.39 6.64 4.13
C LEU A 181 7.27 5.92 5.15
N TYR A 182 7.56 4.67 4.84
CA TYR A 182 8.30 3.74 5.68
C TYR A 182 9.42 3.10 4.87
N SER A 183 10.49 2.75 5.57
CA SER A 183 11.63 2.04 5.00
C SER A 183 11.28 0.61 4.57
N GLN A 184 12.25 -0.04 3.93
CA GLN A 184 12.11 -1.44 3.52
C GLN A 184 11.80 -2.35 4.72
N LYS A 185 12.32 -2.02 5.91
CA LYS A 185 12.10 -2.74 7.17
C LYS A 185 10.79 -2.35 7.88
N GLY A 186 9.98 -1.46 7.30
CA GLY A 186 8.73 -1.01 7.91
C GLY A 186 8.89 0.07 8.99
N VAL A 187 10.07 0.68 9.11
CA VAL A 187 10.34 1.78 10.06
C VAL A 187 9.89 3.10 9.44
N LYS A 188 9.16 3.93 10.19
CA LYS A 188 8.66 5.22 9.71
C LYS A 188 9.83 6.16 9.42
N TYR A 189 9.83 6.81 8.27
CA TYR A 189 10.73 7.93 8.01
C TYR A 189 10.33 9.14 8.87
N LYS A 190 11.31 9.98 9.21
CA LYS A 190 11.08 11.14 10.09
C LYS A 190 10.32 12.23 9.33
N SER A 191 10.73 12.48 8.10
CA SER A 191 10.28 13.63 7.31
C SER A 191 9.51 13.24 6.05
N VAL A 192 9.77 12.03 5.51
CA VAL A 192 9.23 11.59 4.21
C VAL A 192 7.73 11.34 4.24
N LYS A 193 7.01 12.04 3.36
CA LYS A 193 5.54 11.96 3.23
C LYS A 193 5.08 12.29 1.81
N LEU A 194 3.89 11.79 1.47
CA LEU A 194 3.17 12.12 0.23
C LEU A 194 1.95 12.99 0.55
N LEU A 195 1.67 13.98 -0.30
CA LEU A 195 0.39 14.69 -0.27
C LEU A 195 -0.57 14.00 -1.24
N MET A 196 -1.67 13.45 -0.71
CA MET A 196 -2.61 12.65 -1.49
C MET A 196 -4.05 13.08 -1.22
N ARG A 197 -4.94 12.91 -2.20
CA ARG A 197 -6.40 13.02 -2.01
C ARG A 197 -7.06 11.67 -2.14
N PHE A 198 -7.98 11.36 -1.23
CA PHE A 198 -8.82 10.17 -1.29
C PHE A 198 -10.28 10.56 -1.46
N GLN A 199 -10.94 9.97 -2.46
CA GLN A 199 -12.37 10.13 -2.70
C GLN A 199 -12.98 8.76 -2.97
N PHE A 200 -14.13 8.50 -2.36
CA PHE A 200 -14.97 7.35 -2.68
C PHE A 200 -16.15 7.87 -3.48
N VAL A 201 -16.27 7.38 -4.71
CA VAL A 201 -17.31 7.70 -5.69
C VAL A 201 -18.26 6.51 -5.80
#